data_AF-A0A6G0VHH3-F1
#
_entry.id   AF-A0A6G0VHH3-F1
#
_cell.length_a   1.000
_cell.length_b   1.000
_cell.length_c   1.000
_cell.angle_alpha   90.00
_cell.angle_beta   90.00
_cell.angle_gamma   90.00
#
_symmetry.space_group_name_H-M   'P 1'
#
loop_
_entity.id
_entity.type
_entity.pdbx_description
1 polymer ?
#
loop_
_entity_poly.entity_id
_entity_poly.type
_entity_poly.pdbx_seq_one_letter_code
_entity_poly.pdbx_strand_id
1 'polypeptide(L)'
;NYLSKSNGTIKYTSKTSQSSIIEAYNSVLLKNIVARVNDAKCFSILADETADISEFLQFVPEHDTSEKGLANLILESFKQFGVELKFLRGQGYDGAASMSGIYNGVQSHIRQIYPPAMYVHCSAHILNLVVSKSCGVRPIMNCLSLIG
;
A
#
# COMPACT_ATOMS: atom_id res chain seq x y z
N ASN A 1 35.74 18.88 5.13
CA ASN A 1 36.08 20.30 4.91
C ASN A 1 35.09 20.89 3.92
N TYR A 2 34.20 21.76 4.40
CA TYR A 2 33.63 22.96 3.76
C TYR A 2 32.45 23.42 4.64
N LEU A 3 32.79 23.97 5.81
CA LEU A 3 31.85 24.71 6.66
C LEU A 3 32.22 26.18 6.54
N SER A 4 31.48 26.94 5.74
CA SER A 4 31.44 28.40 5.87
C SER A 4 30.21 28.78 6.68
N LYS A 5 30.45 29.30 7.89
CA LYS A 5 29.43 30.00 8.69
C LYS A 5 29.10 31.32 7.99
N SER A 6 27.85 31.53 7.61
CA SER A 6 27.30 32.86 7.33
C SER A 6 25.99 33.05 8.10
N ASN A 7 25.85 34.24 8.70
CA ASN A 7 24.74 34.67 9.56
C ASN A 7 23.46 34.96 8.75
N GLY A 8 22.73 33.92 8.35
CA GLY A 8 21.40 34.06 7.79
C GLY A 8 20.72 32.70 7.77
N THR A 9 19.51 32.63 8.31
CA THR A 9 18.62 31.47 8.42
C THR A 9 19.00 30.31 7.48
N ILE A 10 19.49 29.20 8.06
CA ILE A 10 19.80 27.97 7.32
C ILE A 10 18.50 27.52 6.64
N LYS A 11 18.37 27.78 5.34
CA LYS A 11 17.26 27.28 4.54
C LYS A 11 17.49 25.80 4.28
N TYR A 12 16.83 24.94 5.06
CA TYR A 12 16.72 23.49 4.82
C TYR A 12 15.81 23.18 3.61
N THR A 13 16.03 23.85 2.48
CA THR A 13 15.21 23.75 1.25
C THR A 13 15.94 23.01 0.12
N SER A 14 16.96 22.21 0.44
CA SER A 14 17.64 21.34 -0.53
C SER A 14 16.85 20.04 -0.70
N LYS A 15 16.52 19.67 -1.95
CA LYS A 15 15.87 18.39 -2.30
C LYS A 15 16.59 17.20 -1.66
N THR A 16 17.92 17.21 -1.64
CA THR A 16 18.75 16.13 -1.10
C THR A 16 18.61 16.01 0.42
N SER A 17 18.60 17.13 1.14
CA SER A 17 18.42 17.13 2.59
C SER A 17 16.99 16.77 3.00
N GLN A 18 15.99 17.17 2.22
CA GLN A 18 14.59 16.78 2.43
C GLN A 18 14.38 15.28 2.15
N SER A 19 14.95 14.76 1.05
CA SER A 19 14.91 13.32 0.75
C SER A 19 15.59 12.48 1.84
N SER A 20 16.75 12.91 2.37
CA SER A 20 17.41 12.16 3.45
C SER A 20 16.62 12.15 4.77
N ILE A 21 15.89 13.23 5.09
CA ILE A 21 15.03 13.28 6.28
C ILE A 21 13.79 12.40 6.07
N ILE A 22 13.20 12.41 4.87
CA ILE A 22 12.06 11.56 4.50
C ILE A 22 12.48 10.09 4.52
N GLU A 23 13.63 9.75 3.94
CA GLU A 23 14.20 8.39 3.96
C GLU A 23 14.51 7.91 5.37
N ALA A 24 15.10 8.78 6.21
CA ALA A 24 15.38 8.43 7.60
C ALA A 24 14.09 8.22 8.41
N TYR A 25 13.11 9.10 8.26
CA TYR A 25 11.80 8.99 8.91
C TYR A 25 11.05 7.73 8.46
N ASN A 26 11.02 7.48 7.15
CA ASN A 26 10.47 6.27 6.57
C ASN A 26 11.21 5.03 7.11
N SER A 27 12.54 5.06 7.21
CA SER A 27 13.30 3.91 7.72
C SER A 27 12.99 3.57 9.18
N VAL A 28 12.74 4.56 10.04
CA VAL A 28 12.41 4.35 11.46
C VAL A 28 10.97 3.90 11.61
N LEU A 29 10.04 4.55 10.90
CA LEU A 29 8.62 4.14 10.91
C LEU A 29 8.43 2.74 10.36
N LEU A 30 9.04 2.43 9.21
CA LEU A 30 8.96 1.11 8.59
C LEU A 30 9.54 0.04 9.50
N LYS A 31 10.70 0.27 10.12
CA LYS A 31 11.27 -0.68 11.08
C LYS A 31 10.33 -0.97 12.25
N ASN A 32 9.69 0.06 12.80
CA ASN A 32 8.75 -0.12 13.91
C ASN A 32 7.48 -0.86 13.48
N ILE A 33 6.92 -0.54 12.32
CA ILE A 33 5.74 -1.22 11.77
C ILE A 33 6.06 -2.69 11.48
N VAL A 34 7.16 -2.95 10.78
CA VAL A 34 7.62 -4.31 10.44
C VAL A 34 7.87 -5.13 11.69
N ALA A 35 8.54 -4.56 12.70
CA ALA A 35 8.75 -5.25 13.97
C ALA A 35 7.43 -5.63 14.64
N ARG A 36 6.45 -4.72 14.68
CA ARG A 36 5.12 -4.99 15.24
C ARG A 36 4.35 -6.04 14.44
N VAL A 37 4.40 -5.99 13.11
CA VAL A 37 3.74 -6.96 12.22
C VAL A 37 4.33 -8.35 12.41
N ASN A 38 5.66 -8.46 12.48
CA ASN A 38 6.34 -9.73 12.69
C ASN A 38 6.08 -10.30 14.09
N ASP A 39 6.06 -9.45 15.13
CA ASP A 39 5.75 -9.86 16.51
C ASP A 39 4.30 -10.36 16.67
N ALA A 40 3.35 -9.74 15.95
CA ALA A 40 1.95 -10.16 15.94
C ALA A 40 1.74 -11.58 15.39
N LYS A 41 2.67 -12.09 14.56
CA LYS A 41 2.63 -13.43 13.92
C LYS A 41 1.38 -13.71 13.08
N CYS A 42 0.60 -12.67 12.77
CA CYS A 42 -0.49 -12.69 11.82
C CYS A 42 -0.71 -11.28 11.25
N PHE A 43 -0.93 -11.19 9.94
CA PHE A 43 -1.36 -9.96 9.29
C PHE A 43 -2.14 -10.25 8.01
N SER A 44 -2.80 -9.21 7.50
CA SER A 44 -3.51 -9.23 6.22
C SER A 44 -3.08 -8.06 5.35
N ILE A 45 -3.06 -8.26 4.04
CA ILE A 45 -2.84 -7.21 3.05
C ILE A 45 -4.19 -6.59 2.70
N LEU A 46 -4.27 -5.27 2.65
CA LEU A 46 -5.40 -4.55 2.07
C LEU A 46 -4.82 -3.63 1.00
N ALA A 47 -5.21 -3.81 -0.25
CA ALA A 47 -4.83 -2.92 -1.35
C ALA A 47 -6.10 -2.56 -2.11
N ASP A 48 -6.39 -1.26 -2.17
CA ASP A 48 -7.51 -0.67 -2.88
C ASP A 48 -6.94 0.30 -3.91
N GLU A 49 -7.58 0.46 -5.07
CA GLU A 49 -7.22 1.50 -6.04
C GLU A 49 -7.67 2.88 -5.50
N THR A 50 -7.10 3.32 -4.38
CA THR A 50 -7.38 4.64 -3.82
C THR A 50 -6.28 5.61 -4.24
N ALA A 51 -6.65 6.68 -4.94
CA ALA A 51 -5.76 7.81 -5.24
C ALA A 51 -5.38 8.63 -3.98
N ASP A 52 -5.73 8.16 -2.77
CA ASP A 52 -5.57 8.92 -1.53
C ASP A 52 -4.28 8.53 -0.78
N ILE A 53 -3.40 9.51 -0.59
CA ILE A 53 -1.98 9.35 -0.21
C ILE A 53 -1.82 9.48 1.32
N SER A 54 -2.68 8.86 2.12
CA SER A 54 -2.62 9.06 3.57
C SER A 54 -1.52 8.22 4.25
N GLU A 55 -1.18 7.04 3.73
CA GLU A 55 -0.11 6.16 4.26
C GLU A 55 0.67 5.52 3.11
N PHE A 56 1.55 6.31 2.50
CA PHE A 56 2.29 5.93 1.31
C PHE A 56 3.62 5.23 1.64
N LEU A 57 3.72 3.95 1.30
CA LEU A 57 4.90 3.11 1.57
C LEU A 57 6.01 3.29 0.52
N GLN A 58 5.69 3.17 -0.77
CA GLN A 58 6.67 3.25 -1.86
C GLN A 58 6.00 3.32 -3.24
N PHE A 59 6.63 4.01 -4.21
CA PHE A 59 6.31 3.86 -5.63
C PHE A 59 7.19 2.74 -6.19
N VAL A 60 6.58 1.70 -6.74
CA VAL A 60 7.32 0.66 -7.44
C VAL A 60 7.00 0.74 -8.93
N PRO A 61 7.99 0.98 -9.81
CA PRO A 61 7.75 0.96 -11.25
C PRO A 61 7.35 -0.45 -11.66
N GLU A 62 6.13 -0.60 -12.17
CA GLU A 62 5.61 -1.86 -12.64
C GLU A 62 6.01 -2.07 -14.10
N HIS A 63 6.83 -3.09 -14.33
CA HIS A 63 7.32 -3.46 -15.68
C HIS A 63 6.51 -4.61 -16.30
N ASP A 64 5.69 -5.28 -15.50
CA ASP A 64 4.85 -6.42 -15.88
C ASP A 64 3.48 -6.25 -15.25
N THR A 65 2.51 -5.77 -16.03
CA THR A 65 1.12 -5.53 -15.60
C THR A 65 0.27 -6.80 -15.60
N SER A 66 0.88 -7.98 -15.77
CA SER A 66 0.16 -9.24 -15.54
C SER A 66 -0.17 -9.39 -14.06
N GLU A 67 -1.25 -10.11 -13.77
CA GLU A 67 -1.70 -10.35 -12.41
C GLU A 67 -0.67 -11.13 -11.59
N LYS A 68 0.14 -11.96 -12.25
CA LYS A 68 1.29 -12.64 -11.65
C LYS A 68 2.43 -11.66 -11.36
N GLY A 69 2.70 -10.73 -12.27
CA GLY A 69 3.66 -9.64 -12.09
C GLY A 69 3.33 -8.83 -10.84
N LEU A 70 2.08 -8.37 -10.75
CA LEU A 70 1.57 -7.61 -9.61
C LEU A 70 1.60 -8.41 -8.30
N ALA A 71 1.21 -9.69 -8.33
CA ALA A 71 1.33 -10.55 -7.15
C ALA A 71 2.77 -10.69 -6.65
N ASN A 72 3.72 -10.89 -7.56
CA ASN A 72 5.15 -10.94 -7.20
C ASN A 72 5.64 -9.60 -6.67
N LEU A 73 5.24 -8.50 -7.30
CA LEU A 73 5.60 -7.15 -6.89
C LEU A 73 5.22 -6.90 -5.42
N ILE A 74 3.97 -7.21 -5.06
CA ILE A 74 3.46 -7.10 -3.69
C ILE A 74 4.33 -7.92 -2.73
N LEU A 75 4.56 -9.19 -3.03
CA LEU A 75 5.32 -10.09 -2.15
C LEU A 75 6.78 -9.65 -2.00
N GLU A 76 7.43 -9.23 -3.08
CA GLU A 76 8.81 -8.74 -3.04
C GLU A 76 8.92 -7.42 -2.27
N SER A 77 7.96 -6.50 -2.40
CA SER A 77 7.93 -5.29 -1.57
C SER A 77 7.87 -5.62 -0.07
N PHE A 78 6.99 -6.53 0.34
CA PHE A 78 6.92 -6.96 1.75
C PHE A 78 8.22 -7.62 2.23
N LYS A 79 8.87 -8.43 1.40
CA LYS A 79 10.18 -9.01 1.71
C LYS A 79 11.26 -7.94 1.85
N GLN A 80 11.28 -6.95 0.96
CA GLN A 80 12.23 -5.82 1.02
C GLN A 80 12.08 -5.02 2.30
N PHE A 81 10.85 -4.86 2.81
CA PHE A 81 10.61 -4.24 4.10
C PHE A 81 10.96 -5.15 5.30
N GLY A 82 11.22 -6.45 5.08
CA GLY A 82 11.54 -7.41 6.14
C GLY A 82 10.31 -8.01 6.81
N VAL A 83 9.14 -7.97 6.17
CA VAL A 83 7.92 -8.60 6.68
C VAL A 83 7.98 -10.11 6.43
N GLU A 84 7.71 -10.89 7.47
CA GLU A 84 7.71 -12.34 7.39
C GLU A 84 6.40 -12.86 6.79
N LEU A 85 6.38 -13.06 5.46
CA LEU A 85 5.20 -13.51 4.70
C LEU A 85 4.61 -14.85 5.18
N LYS A 86 5.33 -15.67 5.94
CA LYS A 86 4.77 -16.89 6.59
C LYS A 86 3.62 -16.58 7.56
N PHE A 87 3.52 -15.34 8.03
CA PHE A 87 2.45 -14.84 8.89
C PHE A 87 1.29 -14.21 8.12
N LEU A 88 1.32 -14.22 6.78
CA LEU A 88 0.22 -13.72 5.96
C LEU A 88 -1.00 -14.64 6.11
N ARG A 89 -2.11 -14.07 6.58
CA ARG A 89 -3.39 -14.78 6.84
C ARG A 89 -4.56 -14.24 6.02
N GLY A 90 -4.40 -13.11 5.35
CA GLY A 90 -5.49 -12.53 4.58
C GLY A 90 -5.01 -11.58 3.50
N GLN A 91 -5.84 -11.40 2.49
CA GLN A 91 -5.66 -10.44 1.42
C GLN A 91 -7.02 -9.86 1.04
N GLY A 92 -7.11 -8.54 0.99
CA GLY A 92 -8.31 -7.83 0.61
C GLY A 92 -8.04 -6.88 -0.54
N TYR A 93 -8.77 -7.08 -1.63
CA TYR A 93 -8.68 -6.29 -2.85
C TYR A 93 -10.07 -5.89 -3.33
N ASP A 94 -10.13 -4.95 -4.26
CA ASP A 94 -11.34 -4.65 -5.01
C ASP A 94 -11.87 -5.88 -5.80
N GLY A 95 -12.99 -5.66 -6.48
CA GLY A 95 -13.63 -6.65 -7.34
C GLY A 95 -13.08 -6.69 -8.76
N ALA A 96 -12.00 -5.97 -9.08
CA ALA A 96 -11.43 -5.98 -10.42
C ALA A 96 -10.98 -7.41 -10.79
N ALA A 97 -11.15 -7.80 -12.04
CA ALA A 97 -10.84 -9.16 -12.49
C ALA A 97 -9.35 -9.52 -12.29
N SER A 98 -8.47 -8.52 -12.46
CA SER A 98 -7.03 -8.64 -12.23
C SER A 98 -6.68 -8.96 -10.78
N MET A 99 -7.46 -8.46 -9.81
CA MET A 99 -7.21 -8.65 -8.38
C MET A 99 -7.97 -9.86 -7.83
N SER A 100 -9.26 -9.93 -8.10
CA SER A 100 -10.22 -10.90 -7.52
C SER A 100 -10.34 -12.21 -8.30
N GLY A 101 -9.80 -12.28 -9.53
CA GLY A 101 -9.90 -13.44 -10.40
C GLY A 101 -9.50 -14.75 -9.71
N ILE A 102 -10.35 -15.77 -9.84
CA ILE A 102 -10.14 -17.07 -9.16
C ILE A 102 -9.05 -17.93 -9.80
N TYR A 103 -8.75 -17.70 -11.08
CA TYR A 103 -7.78 -18.47 -11.86
C TYR A 103 -6.48 -17.72 -12.11
N ASN A 104 -6.59 -16.45 -12.51
CA ASN A 104 -5.46 -15.59 -12.88
C ASN A 104 -5.51 -14.25 -12.13
N GLY A 105 -6.25 -14.11 -11.04
CA GLY A 105 -6.21 -12.88 -10.25
C GLY A 105 -5.01 -12.86 -9.32
N VAL A 106 -4.53 -11.69 -8.91
CA VAL A 106 -3.51 -11.52 -7.86
C VAL A 106 -3.82 -12.40 -6.65
N GLN A 107 -5.08 -12.43 -6.22
CA GLN A 107 -5.49 -13.23 -5.07
C GLN A 107 -5.23 -14.72 -5.27
N SER A 108 -5.46 -15.24 -6.48
CA SER A 108 -5.22 -16.65 -6.80
C SER A 108 -3.73 -16.99 -6.76
N HIS A 109 -2.87 -16.13 -7.30
CA HIS A 109 -1.43 -16.31 -7.28
C HIS A 109 -0.84 -16.26 -5.87
N ILE A 110 -1.23 -15.28 -5.06
CA ILE A 110 -0.77 -15.18 -3.67
C ILE A 110 -1.26 -16.38 -2.85
N ARG A 111 -2.50 -16.82 -3.05
CA ARG A 111 -3.07 -17.97 -2.34
C ARG A 111 -2.43 -19.30 -2.73
N GLN A 112 -1.94 -19.44 -3.97
CA GLN A 112 -1.16 -20.61 -4.39
C GLN A 112 0.15 -20.72 -3.61
N ILE A 113 0.81 -19.59 -3.32
CA ILE A 113 2.09 -19.55 -2.60
C ILE A 113 1.86 -19.59 -1.08
N TYR A 114 0.85 -18.88 -0.59
CA TYR A 114 0.46 -18.78 0.81
C TYR A 114 -1.01 -19.21 0.98
N PRO A 115 -1.30 -20.52 1.05
CA PRO A 115 -2.68 -21.03 1.19
C PRO A 115 -3.50 -20.43 2.35
N PRO A 116 -2.90 -20.06 3.51
CA PRO A 116 -3.63 -19.38 4.58
C PRO A 116 -4.06 -17.95 4.26
N ALA A 117 -3.57 -17.32 3.20
CA ALA A 117 -3.88 -15.95 2.81
C ALA A 117 -5.27 -15.86 2.14
N MET A 118 -6.31 -15.87 2.96
CA MET A 118 -7.69 -15.88 2.47
C MET A 118 -8.05 -14.56 1.79
N TYR A 119 -8.62 -14.65 0.59
CA TYR A 119 -9.18 -13.51 -0.11
C TYR A 119 -10.51 -13.07 0.50
N VAL A 120 -10.63 -11.77 0.73
CA VAL A 120 -11.86 -11.10 1.12
C VAL A 120 -12.07 -9.93 0.16
N HIS A 121 -13.25 -9.82 -0.44
CA HIS A 121 -13.58 -8.65 -1.24
C HIS A 121 -13.58 -7.39 -0.34
N CYS A 122 -12.84 -6.36 -0.75
CA CYS A 122 -12.78 -5.10 -0.02
C CYS A 122 -14.18 -4.48 0.04
N SER A 123 -14.77 -4.43 1.23
CA SER A 123 -16.11 -3.88 1.43
C SER A 123 -16.11 -2.35 1.44
N ALA A 124 -14.94 -1.69 1.52
CA ALA A 124 -14.82 -0.24 1.39
C ALA A 124 -15.33 0.23 0.02
N HIS A 125 -14.99 -0.50 -1.05
CA HIS A 125 -15.50 -0.25 -2.40
C HIS A 125 -17.02 -0.48 -2.51
N ILE A 126 -17.54 -1.55 -1.91
CA ILE A 126 -18.99 -1.84 -1.93
C ILE A 126 -19.76 -0.78 -1.14
N LEU A 127 -19.26 -0.37 0.03
CA LEU A 127 -19.87 0.68 0.84
C LEU A 127 -19.84 2.02 0.10
N ASN A 128 -18.71 2.36 -0.52
CA ASN A 128 -18.57 3.54 -1.35
C ASN A 128 -19.58 3.54 -2.52
N LEU A 129 -19.71 2.40 -3.22
CA LEU A 129 -20.63 2.22 -4.33
C LEU A 129 -22.11 2.27 -3.91
N VAL A 130 -22.47 1.62 -2.80
CA VAL A 130 -23.84 1.62 -2.27
C VAL A 130 -24.22 3.01 -1.77
N VAL A 131 -23.33 3.71 -1.07
CA VAL A 131 -23.59 5.07 -0.60
C VAL A 131 -23.65 6.03 -1.78
N SER A 132 -22.75 5.95 -2.76
CA SER A 132 -22.80 6.78 -3.97
C SER A 132 -24.10 6.57 -4.77
N LYS A 133 -24.57 5.32 -4.94
CA LYS A 133 -25.83 5.02 -5.63
C LYS A 133 -27.09 5.36 -4.84
N SER A 134 -27.02 5.37 -3.51
CA SER A 134 -28.18 5.60 -2.62
C SER A 134 -28.27 7.04 -2.11
N CYS A 135 -27.20 7.84 -2.25
CA CYS A 135 -27.13 9.20 -1.73
C CYS A 135 -27.38 10.23 -2.85
N GLY A 136 -28.50 10.96 -2.81
CA GLY A 136 -28.77 12.05 -3.76
C GLY A 136 -28.00 13.36 -3.49
N VAL A 137 -27.12 13.38 -2.48
CA VAL A 137 -26.43 14.59 -2.03
C VAL A 137 -25.10 14.73 -2.79
N ARG A 138 -25.09 15.63 -3.78
CA ARG A 138 -23.97 15.85 -4.72
C ARG A 138 -22.58 16.02 -4.05
N PRO A 139 -22.41 16.80 -2.98
CA PRO A 139 -21.12 16.91 -2.30
C PRO A 139 -20.60 15.57 -1.75
N ILE A 140 -21.50 14.75 -1.22
CA ILE A 140 -21.16 13.44 -0.62
C ILE A 140 -20.83 12.44 -1.74
N MET A 141 -21.61 12.43 -2.84
CA MET A 141 -21.27 11.64 -4.02
C MET A 141 -19.91 12.03 -4.60
N ASN A 142 -19.60 13.33 -4.70
CA ASN A 142 -18.35 13.79 -5.28
C ASN A 142 -17.12 13.38 -4.44
N CYS A 143 -17.22 13.45 -3.11
CA CYS A 143 -16.15 12.97 -2.23
C CYS A 143 -15.93 11.46 -2.35
N LEU A 144 -17.01 10.71 -2.51
CA LEU A 144 -16.99 9.24 -2.58
C LEU A 144 -16.55 8.72 -3.96
N SER A 145 -16.95 9.37 -5.04
CA SER A 145 -16.52 9.05 -6.42
C SER A 145 -15.08 9.45 -6.75
N LEU A 146 -14.40 10.18 -5.86
CA LEU A 146 -12.95 10.44 -5.95
C LEU A 146 -12.12 9.33 -5.29
N ILE A 147 -12.75 8.45 -4.51
CA ILE A 147 -12.09 7.44 -3.67
C ILE A 147 -12.18 6.03 -4.27
N GLY A 148 -12.99 5.80 -5.31
CA GLY A 148 -13.14 4.48 -5.94
C GLY A 148 -13.20 4.51 -7.46
#